data_AF-A0A7X8VVM6-F1
#
_entry.id   AF-A0A7X8VVM6-F1
#
_cell.length_a   1.000
_cell.length_b   1.000
_cell.length_c   1.000
_cell.angle_alpha   90.00
_cell.angle_beta   90.00
_cell.angle_gamma   90.00
#
_symmetry.space_group_name_H-M   'P 1'
#
loop_
_entity.id
_entity.type
_entity.pdbx_description
1 polymer ?
#
loop_
_entity_poly.entity_id
_entity_poly.type
_entity_poly.pdbx_seq_one_letter_code
_entity_poly.pdbx_strand_id
1 'polypeptide(L)'
;DSTTQASPETAAVQPEEAVPLTLSQAEANILALAESLSSLPLWQKCLAQTTPIQRFVAALDAVALGKRPLESLDFLAPTQPFSADRQGQNYCQSQHSQERFSEAVNLFCSFSPAAVARLYMLLEPACQEALEKLGYRDKHIRELLTSACTTILQTPMPQEEPLLTSTPTANIFLWQNPELEQLNEAQKLFLRLGRKNSAAVRHQLASIADQLHLYQDSASDNP
;
A
#
# COMPACT_ATOMS: atom_id res chain seq x y z
N ASP A 1 49.72 -1.09 -54.82
CA ASP A 1 48.58 -0.27 -54.41
C ASP A 1 47.62 -1.07 -53.56
N SER A 2 47.54 -0.68 -52.30
CA SER A 2 46.50 -1.10 -51.37
C SER A 2 45.28 -0.22 -51.60
N THR A 3 44.09 -0.78 -51.73
CA THR A 3 42.87 -0.03 -51.44
C THR A 3 41.88 -0.95 -50.72
N THR A 4 41.96 -0.85 -49.41
CA THR A 4 40.95 -1.21 -48.42
C THR A 4 39.60 -0.60 -48.79
N GLN A 5 38.54 -1.41 -48.80
CA GLN A 5 37.18 -0.91 -48.62
C GLN A 5 36.61 -1.53 -47.34
N ALA A 6 36.34 -0.62 -46.39
CA ALA A 6 35.87 -0.89 -45.05
C ALA A 6 34.43 -1.41 -45.06
N SER A 7 34.19 -2.44 -44.26
CA SER A 7 32.86 -2.86 -43.84
C SER A 7 32.16 -1.74 -43.05
N PRO A 8 30.84 -1.57 -43.18
CA PRO A 8 30.10 -0.65 -42.34
C PRO A 8 30.07 -1.21 -40.91
N GLU A 9 30.77 -0.52 -40.02
CA GLU A 9 30.75 -0.74 -38.58
C GLU A 9 29.33 -0.44 -38.08
N THR A 10 28.62 -1.50 -37.66
CA THR A 10 27.32 -1.38 -37.03
C THR A 10 27.56 -0.77 -35.66
N ALA A 11 27.28 0.53 -35.53
CA ALA A 11 27.30 1.21 -34.23
C ALA A 11 26.29 0.54 -33.30
N ALA A 12 26.78 -0.17 -32.29
CA ALA A 12 25.97 -0.68 -31.20
C ALA A 12 25.40 0.52 -30.43
N VAL A 13 24.07 0.70 -30.50
CA VAL A 13 23.35 1.64 -29.64
C VAL A 13 23.45 1.12 -28.21
N GLN A 14 24.31 1.73 -27.41
CA GLN A 14 24.34 1.47 -25.96
C GLN A 14 23.00 1.92 -25.37
N PRO A 15 22.35 1.14 -24.49
CA PRO A 15 21.13 1.59 -23.85
C PRO A 15 21.41 2.88 -23.07
N GLU A 16 20.76 3.97 -23.44
CA GLU A 16 20.82 5.22 -22.69
C GLU A 16 20.21 4.96 -21.31
N GLU A 17 21.07 4.92 -20.29
CA GLU A 17 20.69 4.66 -18.91
C GLU A 17 19.77 5.79 -18.44
N ALA A 18 18.47 5.51 -18.33
CA ALA A 18 17.48 6.51 -18.00
C ALA A 18 17.80 7.13 -16.62
N VAL A 19 17.95 8.44 -16.58
CA VAL A 19 18.24 9.16 -15.32
C VAL A 19 17.10 8.89 -14.33
N PRO A 20 17.42 8.44 -13.09
CA PRO A 20 16.39 8.14 -12.10
C PRO A 20 15.61 9.40 -11.71
N LEU A 21 14.28 9.28 -11.56
CA LEU A 21 13.43 10.38 -11.14
C LEU A 21 13.72 10.76 -9.68
N THR A 22 14.11 12.02 -9.46
CA THR A 22 14.18 12.57 -8.10
C THR A 22 12.78 12.73 -7.50
N LEU A 23 12.68 12.80 -6.16
CA LEU A 23 11.42 13.03 -5.47
C LEU A 23 10.73 14.32 -5.92
N SER A 24 11.48 15.41 -6.06
CA SER A 24 10.90 16.68 -6.50
C SER A 24 10.32 16.61 -7.91
N GLN A 25 10.99 15.91 -8.83
CA GLN A 25 10.48 15.74 -10.20
C GLN A 25 9.27 14.79 -10.22
N ALA A 26 9.33 13.70 -9.46
CA ALA A 26 8.25 12.74 -9.38
C ALA A 26 6.97 13.36 -8.78
N GLU A 27 7.09 14.13 -7.70
CA GLU A 27 5.94 14.84 -7.12
C GLU A 27 5.37 15.90 -8.06
N ALA A 28 6.23 16.66 -8.76
CA ALA A 28 5.78 17.68 -9.71
C ALA A 28 5.03 17.08 -10.92
N ASN A 29 5.33 15.84 -11.30
CA ASN A 29 4.74 15.17 -12.46
C ASN A 29 3.79 14.03 -12.08
N ILE A 30 3.46 13.85 -10.80
CA ILE A 30 2.76 12.67 -10.30
C ILE A 30 1.40 12.45 -10.96
N LEU A 31 0.71 13.53 -11.33
CA LEU A 31 -0.56 13.47 -12.05
C LEU A 31 -0.37 12.76 -13.40
N ALA A 32 0.56 13.24 -14.23
CA ALA A 32 0.83 12.66 -15.56
C ALA A 32 1.37 11.23 -15.46
N LEU A 33 2.19 10.94 -14.44
CA LEU A 33 2.79 9.61 -14.24
C LEU A 33 1.74 8.55 -13.85
N ALA A 34 0.70 8.95 -13.11
CA ALA A 34 -0.13 8.01 -12.38
C ALA A 34 -1.64 8.12 -12.69
N GLU A 35 -2.10 9.14 -13.43
CA GLU A 35 -3.52 9.33 -13.78
C GLU A 35 -4.14 8.12 -14.46
N SER A 36 -3.36 7.43 -15.30
CA SER A 36 -3.83 6.27 -16.07
C SER A 36 -4.16 5.04 -15.21
N LEU A 37 -3.77 5.02 -13.93
CA LEU A 37 -4.06 3.89 -13.05
C LEU A 37 -5.55 3.75 -12.73
N SER A 38 -6.31 4.85 -12.67
CA SER A 38 -7.75 4.80 -12.38
C SER A 38 -8.45 6.08 -12.80
N SER A 39 -9.67 5.96 -13.32
CA SER A 39 -10.54 7.10 -13.62
C SER A 39 -11.42 7.51 -12.44
N LEU A 40 -11.29 6.86 -11.28
CA LEU A 40 -12.14 7.13 -10.11
C LEU A 40 -11.81 8.51 -9.51
N PRO A 41 -12.82 9.32 -9.10
CA PRO A 41 -12.59 10.65 -8.53
C PRO A 41 -11.67 10.64 -7.30
N LEU A 42 -11.78 9.61 -6.46
CA LEU A 42 -10.92 9.47 -5.28
C LEU A 42 -9.43 9.36 -5.68
N TRP A 43 -9.10 8.79 -6.85
CA TRP A 43 -7.72 8.71 -7.31
C TRP A 43 -7.16 10.10 -7.61
N GLN A 44 -7.93 10.93 -8.31
CA GLN A 44 -7.53 12.32 -8.58
C GLN A 44 -7.34 13.09 -7.27
N LYS A 45 -8.18 12.85 -6.26
CA LYS A 45 -8.01 13.41 -4.91
C LYS A 45 -6.69 12.96 -4.27
N CYS A 46 -6.31 11.69 -4.41
CA CYS A 46 -5.01 11.19 -3.92
C CYS A 46 -3.83 11.89 -4.61
N LEU A 47 -3.87 12.02 -5.94
CA LEU A 47 -2.82 12.66 -6.73
C LEU A 47 -2.71 14.17 -6.47
N ALA A 48 -3.82 14.82 -6.12
CA ALA A 48 -3.87 16.24 -5.79
C ALA A 48 -3.40 16.58 -4.37
N GLN A 49 -3.05 15.59 -3.55
CA GLN A 49 -2.50 15.87 -2.22
C GLN A 49 -1.15 16.57 -2.32
N THR A 50 -0.83 17.41 -1.33
CA THR A 50 0.53 17.92 -1.15
C THR A 50 1.47 16.76 -0.85
N THR A 51 2.60 16.71 -1.55
CA THR A 51 3.66 15.69 -1.39
C THR A 51 3.17 14.23 -1.38
N PRO A 52 2.44 13.78 -2.43
CA PRO A 52 1.71 12.51 -2.40
C PRO A 52 2.64 11.28 -2.26
N ILE A 53 3.86 11.36 -2.79
CA ILE A 53 4.87 10.29 -2.65
C ILE A 53 5.33 10.20 -1.20
N GLN A 54 5.63 11.32 -0.54
CA GLN A 54 6.01 11.32 0.87
C GLN A 54 4.90 10.78 1.77
N ARG A 55 3.64 11.13 1.49
CA ARG A 55 2.46 10.60 2.22
C ARG A 55 2.31 9.09 2.02
N PHE A 56 2.53 8.60 0.81
CA PHE A 56 2.56 7.17 0.52
C PHE A 56 3.65 6.45 1.32
N VAL A 57 4.89 6.96 1.30
CA VAL A 57 6.00 6.36 2.07
C VAL A 57 5.74 6.39 3.58
N ALA A 58 5.19 7.49 4.10
CA ALA A 58 4.78 7.58 5.51
C ALA A 58 3.65 6.59 5.87
N ALA A 59 2.72 6.33 4.95
CA ALA A 59 1.70 5.29 5.13
C ALA A 59 2.30 3.88 5.17
N LEU A 60 3.27 3.59 4.29
CA LEU A 60 4.02 2.33 4.32
C LEU A 60 4.77 2.16 5.65
N ASP A 61 5.47 3.20 6.10
CA ASP A 61 6.18 3.19 7.39
C ASP A 61 5.26 2.91 8.57
N ALA A 62 4.12 3.61 8.65
CA ALA A 62 3.14 3.37 9.70
C ALA A 62 2.66 1.91 9.71
N VAL A 63 2.31 1.35 8.54
CA VAL A 63 1.83 -0.04 8.43
C VAL A 63 2.93 -1.04 8.74
N ALA A 64 4.16 -0.81 8.29
CA ALA A 64 5.31 -1.66 8.61
C ALA A 64 5.59 -1.70 10.12
N LEU A 65 5.36 -0.59 10.82
CA LEU A 65 5.43 -0.50 12.28
C LEU A 65 4.17 -1.03 13.01
N GLY A 66 3.20 -1.59 12.28
CA GLY A 66 1.95 -2.08 12.85
C GLY A 66 0.98 -0.99 13.32
N LYS A 67 1.19 0.26 12.89
CA LYS A 67 0.37 1.43 13.22
C LYS A 67 -0.62 1.75 12.10
N ARG A 68 -1.71 2.43 12.43
CA ARG A 68 -2.68 2.90 11.44
C ARG A 68 -2.11 4.10 10.68
N PRO A 69 -2.20 4.14 9.33
CA PRO A 69 -1.69 5.25 8.52
C PRO A 69 -2.67 6.44 8.47
N LEU A 70 -3.36 6.76 9.59
CA LEU A 70 -4.45 7.76 9.58
C LEU A 70 -3.96 9.19 9.39
N GLU A 71 -2.74 9.51 9.83
CA GLU A 71 -2.18 10.87 9.66
C GLU A 71 -1.78 11.11 8.19
N SER A 72 -1.04 10.17 7.59
CA SER A 72 -0.63 10.28 6.19
C SER A 72 -1.79 10.12 5.20
N LEU A 73 -2.88 9.47 5.61
CA LEU A 73 -4.09 9.26 4.81
C LEU A 73 -5.34 9.96 5.39
N ASP A 74 -5.16 11.08 6.10
CA ASP A 74 -6.26 11.84 6.73
C ASP A 74 -7.40 12.22 5.77
N PHE A 75 -7.08 12.51 4.51
CA PHE A 75 -8.04 12.83 3.45
C PHE A 75 -8.93 11.63 3.04
N LEU A 76 -8.62 10.43 3.52
CA LEU A 76 -9.44 9.21 3.40
C LEU A 76 -10.19 8.86 4.69
N ALA A 77 -10.11 9.71 5.72
CA ALA A 77 -10.78 9.45 6.99
C ALA A 77 -12.31 9.36 6.80
N PRO A 78 -12.96 8.37 7.42
CA PRO A 78 -14.41 8.22 7.31
C PRO A 78 -15.12 9.38 8.02
N THR A 79 -16.22 9.85 7.44
CA THR A 79 -17.01 10.97 7.97
C THR A 79 -17.83 10.61 9.21
N GLN A 80 -17.96 9.31 9.51
CA GLN A 80 -18.78 8.79 10.59
C GLN A 80 -17.95 7.88 11.52
N PRO A 81 -18.25 7.88 12.83
CA PRO A 81 -17.53 7.06 13.80
C PRO A 81 -17.82 5.57 13.60
N PHE A 82 -17.01 4.74 14.26
CA PHE A 82 -17.28 3.30 14.33
C PHE A 82 -18.54 3.05 15.18
N SER A 83 -19.40 2.17 14.71
CA SER A 83 -20.54 1.63 15.45
C SER A 83 -20.60 0.09 15.38
N ALA A 84 -21.26 -0.51 16.36
CA ALA A 84 -21.49 -1.94 16.45
C ALA A 84 -22.96 -2.20 16.80
N ASP A 85 -23.53 -3.23 16.20
CA ASP A 85 -24.90 -3.65 16.44
C ASP A 85 -24.93 -4.72 17.53
N ARG A 86 -25.95 -4.69 18.39
CA ARG A 86 -26.09 -5.67 19.47
C ARG A 86 -26.59 -7.00 18.92
N GLN A 87 -25.88 -8.08 19.23
CA GLN A 87 -26.22 -9.46 18.89
C GLN A 87 -26.35 -10.30 20.17
N GLY A 88 -27.56 -10.31 20.75
CA GLY A 88 -27.82 -10.94 22.04
C GLY A 88 -27.07 -10.23 23.18
N GLN A 89 -26.10 -10.92 23.79
CA GLN A 89 -25.21 -10.36 24.81
C GLN A 89 -23.91 -9.76 24.23
N ASN A 90 -23.61 -10.04 22.96
CA ASN A 90 -22.40 -9.57 22.28
C ASN A 90 -22.73 -8.43 21.32
N TYR A 91 -21.70 -7.92 20.65
CA TYR A 91 -21.82 -6.94 19.58
C TYR A 91 -21.16 -7.48 18.30
N CYS A 92 -21.60 -7.01 17.14
CA CYS A 92 -20.92 -7.24 15.87
C CYS A 92 -20.71 -5.90 15.16
N GLN A 93 -19.72 -5.84 14.27
CA GLN A 93 -19.48 -4.61 13.52
C GLN A 93 -20.70 -4.27 12.66
N SER A 94 -21.23 -3.05 12.80
CA SER A 94 -22.41 -2.64 12.02
C SER A 94 -22.11 -2.63 10.53
N GLN A 95 -23.13 -2.79 9.69
CA GLN A 95 -22.96 -2.71 8.25
C GLN A 95 -22.30 -1.37 7.85
N HIS A 96 -22.76 -0.27 8.44
CA HIS A 96 -22.18 1.06 8.22
C HIS A 96 -20.67 1.07 8.51
N SER A 97 -20.24 0.50 9.65
CA SER A 97 -18.83 0.43 10.01
C SER A 97 -17.98 -0.36 9.02
N GLN A 98 -18.53 -1.46 8.48
CA GLN A 98 -17.87 -2.28 7.45
C GLN A 98 -17.72 -1.50 6.14
N GLU A 99 -18.64 -0.58 5.85
CA GLU A 99 -18.65 0.18 4.61
C GLU A 99 -17.87 1.51 4.66
N ARG A 100 -17.42 1.95 5.86
CA ARG A 100 -16.73 3.24 6.07
C ARG A 100 -15.54 3.50 5.15
N PHE A 101 -14.82 2.43 4.78
CA PHE A 101 -13.64 2.50 3.91
C PHE A 101 -13.90 1.94 2.51
N SER A 102 -15.14 1.59 2.16
CA SER A 102 -15.46 0.94 0.89
C SER A 102 -15.01 1.76 -0.31
N GLU A 103 -15.09 3.10 -0.28
CA GLU A 103 -14.63 3.94 -1.39
C GLU A 103 -13.11 3.79 -1.61
N ALA A 104 -12.32 3.84 -0.54
CA ALA A 104 -10.87 3.64 -0.61
C ALA A 104 -10.49 2.21 -1.02
N VAL A 105 -11.23 1.21 -0.52
CA VAL A 105 -11.05 -0.20 -0.89
C VAL A 105 -11.38 -0.42 -2.37
N ASN A 106 -12.48 0.16 -2.86
CA ASN A 106 -12.88 0.08 -4.26
C ASN A 106 -11.83 0.73 -5.17
N LEU A 107 -11.29 1.88 -4.77
CA LEU A 107 -10.18 2.52 -5.49
C LEU A 107 -8.96 1.58 -5.55
N PHE A 108 -8.49 1.08 -4.40
CA PHE A 108 -7.32 0.21 -4.34
C PHE A 108 -7.49 -1.07 -5.18
N CYS A 109 -8.68 -1.67 -5.13
CA CYS A 109 -9.01 -2.87 -5.91
C CYS A 109 -9.29 -2.59 -7.39
N SER A 110 -9.42 -1.32 -7.81
CA SER A 110 -9.62 -0.96 -9.23
C SER A 110 -8.33 -1.01 -10.05
N PHE A 111 -7.17 -0.96 -9.38
CA PHE A 111 -5.89 -0.88 -10.07
C PHE A 111 -5.50 -2.22 -10.72
N SER A 112 -4.89 -2.15 -11.90
CA SER A 112 -4.18 -3.31 -12.47
C SER A 112 -2.89 -3.58 -11.66
N PRO A 113 -2.69 -4.78 -11.09
CA PRO A 113 -1.48 -5.09 -10.33
C PRO A 113 -0.19 -4.85 -11.13
N ALA A 114 -0.18 -5.22 -12.41
CA ALA A 114 0.96 -5.02 -13.31
C ALA A 114 1.24 -3.54 -13.59
N ALA A 115 0.19 -2.71 -13.71
CA ALA A 115 0.36 -1.27 -13.92
C ALA A 115 0.90 -0.58 -12.65
N VAL A 116 0.41 -0.99 -11.47
CA VAL A 116 0.94 -0.52 -10.18
C VAL A 116 2.40 -0.89 -10.03
N ALA A 117 2.77 -2.13 -10.33
CA ALA A 117 4.16 -2.59 -10.24
C ALA A 117 5.09 -1.77 -11.15
N ARG A 118 4.69 -1.52 -12.41
CA ARG A 118 5.45 -0.66 -13.33
C ARG A 118 5.61 0.77 -12.81
N LEU A 119 4.53 1.36 -12.30
CA LEU A 119 4.61 2.72 -11.73
C LEU A 119 5.51 2.75 -10.50
N TYR A 120 5.40 1.76 -9.61
CA TYR A 120 6.25 1.68 -8.43
C TYR A 120 7.73 1.59 -8.80
N MET A 121 8.11 0.72 -9.75
CA MET A 121 9.51 0.62 -10.20
C MET A 121 10.04 1.94 -10.78
N LEU A 122 9.20 2.67 -11.53
CA LEU A 122 9.55 3.99 -12.03
C LEU A 122 9.76 5.02 -10.90
N LEU A 123 8.93 4.94 -9.85
CA LEU A 123 8.96 5.84 -8.70
C LEU A 123 9.88 5.36 -7.56
N GLU A 124 10.53 4.21 -7.69
CA GLU A 124 11.32 3.60 -6.61
C GLU A 124 12.44 4.53 -6.12
N PRO A 125 13.22 5.21 -6.99
CA PRO A 125 14.21 6.19 -6.54
C PRO A 125 13.62 7.38 -5.76
N ALA A 126 12.48 7.91 -6.22
CA ALA A 126 11.78 8.99 -5.53
C ALA A 126 11.22 8.56 -4.17
N CYS A 127 10.69 7.33 -4.08
CA CYS A 127 10.22 6.76 -2.83
C CYS A 127 11.39 6.51 -1.86
N GLN A 128 12.56 6.10 -2.34
CA GLN A 128 13.78 5.97 -1.55
C GLN A 128 14.22 7.32 -0.97
N GLU A 129 14.26 8.37 -1.78
CA GLU A 129 14.62 9.72 -1.31
C GLU A 129 13.60 10.26 -0.29
N ALA A 130 12.31 9.93 -0.44
CA ALA A 130 11.28 10.23 0.56
C ALA A 130 11.48 9.44 1.87
N LEU A 131 11.92 8.19 1.80
CA LEU A 131 12.23 7.36 2.98
C LEU A 131 13.40 7.95 3.77
N GLU A 132 14.44 8.41 3.08
CA GLU A 132 15.59 9.08 3.69
C GLU A 132 15.19 10.39 4.39
N LYS A 133 14.25 11.14 3.79
CA LYS A 133 13.68 12.36 4.41
C LYS A 133 12.86 12.08 5.68
N LEU A 134 12.25 10.89 5.80
CA LEU A 134 11.63 10.45 7.05
C LEU A 134 12.65 10.10 8.15
N GLY A 135 13.94 10.01 7.79
CA GLY A 135 15.05 9.78 8.74
C GLY A 135 15.72 8.41 8.60
N TYR A 136 15.32 7.58 7.65
CA TYR A 136 15.90 6.25 7.44
C TYR A 136 16.95 6.27 6.33
N ARG A 137 18.22 6.51 6.69
CA ARG A 137 19.33 6.56 5.72
C ARG A 137 19.87 5.19 5.30
N ASP A 138 19.74 4.20 6.16
CA ASP A 138 20.33 2.86 5.97
C ASP A 138 19.27 1.79 5.67
N LYS A 139 18.09 2.20 5.21
CA LYS A 139 16.99 1.27 4.87
C LYS A 139 16.61 1.41 3.40
N HIS A 140 16.17 0.30 2.81
CA HIS A 140 15.69 0.28 1.44
C HIS A 140 14.17 0.36 1.37
N ILE A 141 13.65 1.16 0.43
CA ILE A 141 12.22 1.33 0.22
C ILE A 141 11.51 0.02 -0.10
N ARG A 142 12.18 -0.90 -0.80
CA ARG A 142 11.65 -2.21 -1.14
C ARG A 142 11.48 -3.10 0.09
N GLU A 143 12.39 -3.03 1.06
CA GLU A 143 12.26 -3.73 2.35
C GLU A 143 11.10 -3.15 3.17
N LEU A 144 10.94 -1.82 3.15
CA LEU A 144 9.83 -1.17 3.83
C LEU A 144 8.48 -1.59 3.22
N LEU A 145 8.37 -1.56 1.89
CA LEU A 145 7.17 -2.02 1.18
C LEU A 145 6.88 -3.49 1.51
N THR A 146 7.90 -4.35 1.47
CA THR A 146 7.79 -5.78 1.82
C THR A 146 7.29 -5.96 3.25
N SER A 147 7.81 -5.19 4.20
CA SER A 147 7.39 -5.23 5.61
C SER A 147 5.92 -4.80 5.77
N ALA A 148 5.52 -3.71 5.13
CA ALA A 148 4.13 -3.22 5.17
C ALA A 148 3.15 -4.23 4.56
N CYS A 149 3.48 -4.80 3.40
CA CYS A 149 2.70 -5.87 2.77
C CYS A 149 2.58 -7.09 3.70
N THR A 150 3.69 -7.50 4.29
CA THR A 150 3.76 -8.66 5.19
C THR A 150 2.86 -8.47 6.42
N THR A 151 2.90 -7.29 7.05
CA THR A 151 2.03 -6.97 8.20
C THR A 151 0.55 -7.25 7.91
N ILE A 152 0.07 -6.82 6.73
CA ILE A 152 -1.32 -6.99 6.34
C ILE A 152 -1.62 -8.43 5.90
N LEU A 153 -0.76 -9.02 5.06
CA LEU A 153 -0.95 -10.38 4.54
C LEU A 153 -0.92 -11.45 5.63
N GLN A 154 -0.15 -11.23 6.71
CA GLN A 154 -0.10 -12.13 7.87
C GLN A 154 -1.27 -11.97 8.85
N THR A 155 -2.20 -11.03 8.62
CA THR A 155 -3.36 -10.87 9.51
C THR A 155 -4.23 -12.14 9.47
N PRO A 156 -4.60 -12.77 10.60
CA PRO A 156 -5.54 -13.89 10.58
C PRO A 156 -6.91 -13.41 10.07
N MET A 157 -7.56 -14.15 9.17
CA MET A 157 -8.93 -13.86 8.74
C MET A 157 -9.91 -14.89 9.31
N PRO A 158 -10.75 -14.49 10.27
CA PRO A 158 -11.83 -15.32 10.78
C PRO A 158 -12.79 -15.76 9.65
N GLN A 159 -13.34 -16.97 9.78
CA GLN A 159 -14.33 -17.48 8.82
C GLN A 159 -15.65 -16.70 8.92
N GLU A 160 -16.05 -16.36 10.15
CA GLU A 160 -17.24 -15.59 10.50
C GLU A 160 -16.86 -14.19 11.02
N GLU A 161 -17.83 -13.27 11.05
CA GLU A 161 -17.59 -11.93 11.59
C GLU A 161 -17.28 -12.02 13.10
N PRO A 162 -16.11 -11.55 13.55
CA PRO A 162 -15.73 -11.68 14.95
C PRO A 162 -16.61 -10.83 15.87
N LEU A 163 -16.96 -11.41 17.02
CA LEU A 163 -17.75 -10.74 18.04
C LEU A 163 -16.94 -9.66 18.77
N LEU A 164 -17.64 -8.61 19.17
CA LEU A 164 -17.15 -7.46 19.91
C LEU A 164 -17.76 -7.42 21.31
N THR A 165 -17.02 -6.82 22.24
CA THR A 165 -17.50 -6.43 23.56
C THR A 165 -17.42 -4.91 23.71
N SER A 166 -18.43 -4.30 24.31
CA SER A 166 -18.43 -2.88 24.66
C SER A 166 -17.57 -2.61 25.89
N THR A 167 -16.80 -1.53 25.89
CA THR A 167 -16.10 -1.07 27.10
C THR A 167 -16.94 -0.05 27.88
N PRO A 168 -16.58 0.31 29.12
CA PRO A 168 -17.21 1.41 29.85
C PRO A 168 -17.06 2.77 29.15
N THR A 169 -16.04 2.93 28.31
CA THR A 169 -15.87 4.12 27.48
C THR A 169 -16.80 4.04 26.28
N ALA A 170 -17.67 5.04 26.16
CA ALA A 170 -18.64 5.12 25.06
C ALA A 170 -17.93 4.98 23.70
N ASN A 171 -18.53 4.20 22.81
CA ASN A 171 -18.08 3.96 21.43
C ASN A 171 -16.71 3.27 21.29
N ILE A 172 -16.16 2.68 22.36
CA ILE A 172 -15.00 1.81 22.28
C ILE A 172 -15.46 0.35 22.37
N PHE A 173 -15.11 -0.41 21.34
CA PHE A 173 -15.39 -1.83 21.19
C PHE A 173 -14.09 -2.60 20.98
N LEU A 174 -13.96 -3.73 21.67
CA LEU A 174 -12.81 -4.65 21.59
C LEU A 174 -13.25 -5.98 21.00
N TRP A 175 -12.35 -6.67 20.31
CA TRP A 175 -12.62 -8.04 19.87
C TRP A 175 -12.74 -8.97 21.07
N GLN A 176 -13.73 -9.85 21.06
CA GLN A 176 -13.89 -10.87 22.09
C GLN A 176 -12.82 -11.96 21.97
N ASN A 177 -12.34 -12.24 20.75
CA ASN A 177 -11.25 -13.18 20.51
C ASN A 177 -9.91 -12.53 20.94
N PRO A 178 -9.20 -13.08 21.95
CA PRO A 178 -7.93 -12.53 22.42
C PRO A 178 -6.84 -12.46 21.36
N GLU A 179 -6.81 -13.41 20.42
CA GLU A 179 -5.82 -13.43 19.34
C GLU A 179 -6.02 -12.23 18.40
N LEU A 180 -7.26 -11.88 18.10
CA LEU A 180 -7.60 -10.71 17.27
C LEU A 180 -7.37 -9.40 18.03
N GLU A 181 -7.63 -9.39 19.34
CA GLU A 181 -7.40 -8.21 20.18
C GLU A 181 -5.91 -7.98 20.48
N GLN A 182 -5.03 -8.97 20.30
CA GLN A 182 -3.59 -8.80 20.43
C GLN A 182 -2.90 -8.34 19.14
N LEU A 183 -3.61 -8.33 18.01
CA LEU A 183 -3.08 -7.83 16.74
C LEU A 183 -2.68 -6.35 16.87
N ASN A 184 -1.70 -5.95 16.06
CA ASN A 184 -1.29 -4.55 16.01
C ASN A 184 -2.39 -3.66 15.40
N GLU A 185 -2.24 -2.33 15.50
CA GLU A 185 -3.30 -1.42 15.11
C GLU A 185 -3.61 -1.47 13.60
N ALA A 186 -2.60 -1.69 12.75
CA ALA A 186 -2.78 -1.83 11.31
C ALA A 186 -3.63 -3.07 10.97
N GLN A 187 -3.30 -4.20 11.58
CA GLN A 187 -4.03 -5.47 11.42
C GLN A 187 -5.46 -5.37 11.96
N LYS A 188 -5.66 -4.72 13.12
CA LYS A 188 -7.00 -4.44 13.64
C LYS A 188 -7.79 -3.54 12.70
N LEU A 189 -7.21 -2.47 12.16
CA LEU A 189 -7.87 -1.61 11.18
C LEU A 189 -8.23 -2.40 9.91
N PHE A 190 -7.35 -3.27 9.44
CA PHE A 190 -7.60 -4.14 8.30
C PHE A 190 -8.80 -5.06 8.53
N LEU A 191 -8.95 -5.65 9.73
CA LEU A 191 -10.15 -6.41 10.09
C LEU A 191 -11.40 -5.53 10.20
N ARG A 192 -11.24 -4.30 10.67
CA ARG A 192 -12.33 -3.30 10.76
C ARG A 192 -12.79 -2.76 9.40
N LEU A 193 -12.16 -3.17 8.30
CA LEU A 193 -12.73 -2.98 6.96
C LEU A 193 -13.96 -3.89 6.73
N GLY A 194 -14.15 -4.92 7.55
CA GLY A 194 -15.17 -5.95 7.37
C GLY A 194 -14.71 -7.01 6.36
N ARG A 195 -15.20 -8.25 6.55
CA ARG A 195 -14.70 -9.45 5.86
C ARG A 195 -14.59 -9.31 4.34
N LYS A 196 -15.60 -8.72 3.68
CA LYS A 196 -15.62 -8.55 2.21
C LYS A 196 -14.48 -7.65 1.75
N ASN A 197 -14.30 -6.49 2.38
CA ASN A 197 -13.29 -5.52 2.01
C ASN A 197 -11.88 -6.04 2.36
N SER A 198 -11.71 -6.65 3.53
CA SER A 198 -10.44 -7.27 3.92
C SER A 198 -10.01 -8.36 2.93
N ALA A 199 -10.95 -9.21 2.48
CA ALA A 199 -10.67 -10.23 1.47
C ALA A 199 -10.19 -9.62 0.14
N ALA A 200 -10.89 -8.58 -0.34
CA ALA A 200 -10.56 -7.91 -1.59
C ALA A 200 -9.18 -7.22 -1.51
N VAL A 201 -8.92 -6.48 -0.43
CA VAL A 201 -7.61 -5.83 -0.20
C VAL A 201 -6.50 -6.86 -0.12
N ARG A 202 -6.69 -7.98 0.59
CA ARG A 202 -5.68 -9.05 0.68
C ARG A 202 -5.34 -9.63 -0.68
N HIS A 203 -6.36 -9.97 -1.47
CA HIS A 203 -6.17 -10.53 -2.81
C HIS A 203 -5.40 -9.56 -3.73
N GLN A 204 -5.82 -8.30 -3.74
CA GLN A 204 -5.18 -7.26 -4.55
C GLN A 204 -3.73 -7.01 -4.09
N LEU A 205 -3.49 -6.93 -2.78
CA LEU A 205 -2.17 -6.71 -2.21
C LEU A 205 -1.22 -7.87 -2.52
N ALA A 206 -1.69 -9.12 -2.41
CA ALA A 206 -0.92 -10.30 -2.78
C ALA A 206 -0.57 -10.28 -4.28
N SER A 207 -1.51 -9.89 -5.14
CA SER A 207 -1.28 -9.78 -6.59
C SER A 207 -0.24 -8.71 -6.93
N ILE A 208 -0.26 -7.57 -6.25
CA ILE A 208 0.75 -6.51 -6.43
C ILE A 208 2.12 -6.98 -5.92
N ALA A 209 2.17 -7.64 -4.75
CA ALA A 209 3.41 -8.15 -4.17
C ALA A 209 4.07 -9.20 -5.08
N ASP A 210 3.27 -10.05 -5.73
CA ASP A 210 3.74 -11.01 -6.73
C ASP A 210 4.33 -10.32 -7.97
N GLN A 211 3.64 -9.33 -8.53
CA GLN A 211 4.15 -8.53 -9.68
C GLN A 211 5.43 -7.77 -9.37
N LEU A 212 5.65 -7.41 -8.10
CA LEU A 212 6.87 -6.75 -7.62
C LEU A 212 7.95 -7.73 -7.15
N HIS A 213 7.67 -9.03 -7.16
CA HIS A 213 8.58 -10.09 -6.71
C HIS A 213 9.09 -9.87 -5.26
N LEU A 214 8.26 -9.30 -4.38
CA LEU A 214 8.70 -8.86 -3.02
C LEU A 214 9.23 -9.99 -2.13
N TYR A 215 8.94 -11.25 -2.46
CA TYR A 215 9.29 -12.43 -1.65
C TYR A 215 10.20 -13.42 -2.37
N GLN A 216 10.78 -13.06 -3.53
CA GLN A 216 11.56 -14.00 -4.34
C GLN A 216 13.08 -14.00 -4.08
N ASP A 217 13.58 -13.20 -3.14
CA ASP A 217 15.01 -13.18 -2.77
C ASP A 217 15.30 -13.95 -1.47
N SER A 218 15.37 -15.28 -1.59
CA SER A 218 16.07 -16.15 -0.63
C SER A 218 16.74 -17.37 -1.29
N ALA A 219 16.86 -17.42 -2.63
CA ALA A 219 17.32 -18.62 -3.34
C ALA A 219 18.47 -18.39 -4.35
N SER A 220 19.05 -17.19 -4.42
CA SER A 220 19.97 -16.84 -5.52
C SER A 220 21.31 -16.25 -5.07
N ASP A 221 21.81 -16.63 -3.89
CA ASP A 221 23.22 -16.43 -3.52
C ASP A 221 23.82 -17.78 -3.05
N ASN A 222 24.15 -18.61 -4.02
CA ASN A 222 25.18 -19.64 -3.88
C ASN A 222 25.86 -19.86 -5.23
N PRO A 223 27.03 -19.25 -5.43
CA PRO A 223 28.15 -19.92 -6.07
C PRO A 223 29.35 -20.09 -5.13
#